data_AF-A0A6L5P3F2-F1
#
_entry.id   AF-A0A6L5P3F2-F1
#
_cell.length_a   1.000
_cell.length_b   1.000
_cell.length_c   1.000
_cell.angle_alpha   90.00
_cell.angle_beta   90.00
_cell.angle_gamma   90.00
#
_symmetry.space_group_name_H-M   'P 1'
#
loop_
_entity.id
_entity.type
_entity.pdbx_description
1 polymer ?
#
loop_
_entity_poly.entity_id
_entity_poly.type
_entity_poly.pdbx_seq_one_letter_code
_entity_poly.pdbx_strand_id
1 'polypeptide(L)' 'MVQVGKKRAIKFWKYYKEWYETYKYGDVRDVTYQRYILTGKQIKKLAPDLMLDKITRADIQKL' A
#
# COMPACT_ATOMS: atom_id res chain seq x y z
N MET A 1 -4.06 -19.14 24.86
CA MET A 1 -2.95 -18.47 24.16
C MET A 1 -3.35 -18.32 22.69
N VAL A 2 -3.61 -17.10 22.22
CA VAL A 2 -3.95 -16.86 20.81
C VAL A 2 -2.67 -17.02 20.00
N GLN A 3 -2.65 -17.98 19.07
CA GLN A 3 -1.57 -18.06 18.09
C GLN A 3 -1.59 -16.78 17.25
N VAL A 4 -0.67 -15.86 17.54
CA VAL A 4 -0.42 -14.69 16.69
C VAL A 4 0.15 -15.23 15.39
N GLY A 5 -0.67 -15.28 14.35
CA GLY A 5 -0.25 -15.67 13.01
C GLY A 5 0.99 -14.89 12.58
N LYS A 6 1.90 -15.55 11.88
CA LYS A 6 3.20 -15.01 11.44
C LYS A 6 3.01 -13.62 10.81
N LYS A 7 3.57 -12.56 11.42
CA LYS A 7 3.49 -11.19 10.88
C LYS A 7 4.08 -11.16 9.47
N ARG A 8 3.28 -10.76 8.48
CA ARG A 8 3.77 -10.54 7.10
C ARG A 8 4.66 -9.30 7.08
N ALA A 9 5.96 -9.51 6.85
CA ALA A 9 6.91 -8.44 6.61
C ALA A 9 6.79 -7.97 5.15
N ILE A 10 6.08 -6.85 4.93
CA ILE A 10 5.88 -6.25 3.61
C ILE A 10 6.07 -4.73 3.67
N LYS A 11 6.67 -4.15 2.64
CA LYS A 11 6.77 -2.69 2.48
C LYS A 11 5.39 -2.12 2.18
N PHE A 12 5.06 -0.96 2.75
CA PHE A 12 3.76 -0.31 2.59
C PHE A 12 3.36 -0.12 1.13
N TRP A 13 4.27 0.44 0.31
CA TRP A 13 4.00 0.69 -1.11
C TRP A 13 3.72 -0.62 -1.89
N LYS A 14 4.32 -1.73 -1.48
CA LYS A 14 4.12 -3.05 -2.10
C LYS A 14 2.74 -3.60 -1.74
N TYR A 15 2.33 -3.48 -0.48
CA TYR A 15 0.98 -3.82 -0.05
C TYR A 15 -0.08 -2.99 -0.80
N TYR A 16 0.11 -1.68 -0.92
CA TYR A 16 -0.82 -0.82 -1.66
C TYR A 16 -0.94 -1.23 -3.12
N LYS A 17 0.18 -1.62 -3.75
CA LYS A 17 0.22 -2.15 -5.11
C LYS A 17 -0.60 -3.43 -5.25
N GLU A 18 -0.33 -4.42 -4.42
CA GLU A 18 -1.05 -5.70 -4.43
C GLU A 18 -2.56 -5.48 -4.21
N TRP A 19 -2.94 -4.55 -3.32
CA TRP A 19 -4.34 -4.22 -3.06
C TRP A 19 -5.05 -3.64 -4.29
N TYR A 20 -4.49 -2.62 -4.96
CA TYR A 20 -5.18 -2.05 -6.12
C TYR A 20 -5.16 -2.99 -7.32
N GLU A 21 -4.10 -3.79 -7.51
CA GLU A 21 -4.06 -4.80 -8.58
C GLU A 21 -5.12 -5.90 -8.36
N THR A 22 -5.36 -6.28 -7.11
CA THR A 22 -6.34 -7.33 -6.78
C THR A 22 -7.80 -6.84 -6.85
N TYR A 23 -8.08 -5.62 -6.39
CA TYR A 23 -9.46 -5.16 -6.15
C TYR A 23 -9.91 -3.95 -6.98
N LYS A 24 -9.04 -3.41 -7.84
CA LYS A 24 -9.36 -2.25 -8.69
C LYS A 24 -9.16 -2.54 -10.16
N TYR A 25 -8.33 -3.52 -10.51
CA TYR A 25 -8.17 -3.91 -11.91
C TYR A 25 -9.48 -4.53 -12.43
N GLY A 26 -10.02 -3.99 -13.52
CA GLY A 26 -11.30 -4.44 -14.10
C GLY A 26 -12.57 -3.95 -13.37
N ASP A 27 -12.48 -3.66 -12.07
CA ASP A 27 -13.62 -3.22 -11.25
C ASP A 27 -13.92 -1.72 -11.35
N VAL A 28 -12.95 -0.91 -11.77
CA VAL A 28 -13.12 0.55 -11.97
C VAL A 28 -12.72 0.96 -13.38
N ARG A 29 -13.21 2.11 -13.83
CA ARG A 29 -12.81 2.71 -15.11
C ARG A 29 -11.30 2.93 -15.16
N ASP A 30 -10.72 2.80 -16.34
CA ASP A 30 -9.27 2.96 -16.56
C ASP A 30 -8.74 4.28 -16.02
N VAL A 31 -9.45 5.39 -16.23
CA VAL A 31 -9.06 6.72 -15.70
C VAL A 31 -8.94 6.73 -14.17
N THR A 32 -9.76 5.95 -13.47
CA THR A 32 -9.72 5.79 -12.02
C THR A 32 -8.60 4.83 -11.62
N TYR A 33 -8.40 3.74 -12.36
CA TYR A 33 -7.29 2.81 -12.14
C TYR A 33 -5.92 3.50 -12.26
N GLN A 34 -5.75 4.39 -13.25
CA GLN A 34 -4.55 5.20 -13.41
C GLN A 34 -4.25 6.06 -12.17
N ARG A 35 -5.28 6.53 -11.44
CA ARG A 35 -5.07 7.27 -10.18
C ARG A 35 -4.41 6.40 -9.12
N TYR A 36 -4.85 5.15 -8.96
CA TYR A 36 -4.21 4.21 -8.03
C TYR A 36 -2.75 3.94 -8.39
N ILE A 37 -2.43 3.80 -9.69
CA ILE A 37 -1.04 3.64 -10.14
C ILE A 37 -0.20 4.87 -9.77
N LEU A 38 -0.69 6.08 -10.05
CA LEU A 38 0.01 7.33 -9.75
C LEU A 38 0.24 7.51 -8.24
N THR A 39 -0.78 7.28 -7.42
CA THR A 39 -0.66 7.31 -5.95
C THR A 39 0.35 6.26 -5.47
N GLY A 40 0.33 5.04 -6.02
CA GLY A 40 1.28 3.98 -5.66
C GLY A 40 2.74 4.35 -5.99
N LYS A 41 2.98 5.02 -7.13
CA LYS A 41 4.30 5.56 -7.48
C LYS A 41 4.76 6.62 -6.48
N GLN A 42 3.88 7.53 -6.07
CA GLN A 42 4.20 8.58 -5.11
C GLN A 42 4.51 8.00 -3.72
N ILE A 43 3.72 7.03 -3.25
CA ILE A 43 3.98 6.33 -1.98
C ILE A 43 5.36 5.66 -2.02
N LYS A 44 5.70 4.94 -3.10
CA LYS A 44 7.02 4.31 -3.23
C LYS A 44 8.15 5.32 -3.23
N LYS A 45 7.95 6.49 -3.85
CA LYS A 45 8.94 7.57 -3.89
C LYS A 45 9.19 8.18 -2.52
N LEU A 46 8.13 8.46 -1.76
CA LEU A 46 8.21 9.13 -0.47
C LEU A 46 8.60 8.19 0.68
N ALA A 47 8.16 6.94 0.63
CA ALA A 47 8.36 5.96 1.69
C ALA A 47 8.77 4.58 1.12
N PRO A 48 9.93 4.48 0.43
CA PRO A 48 10.39 3.24 -0.20
C PRO A 48 10.61 2.13 0.83
N ASP A 49 11.01 2.50 2.04
CA ASP A 49 11.44 1.59 3.08
C ASP A 49 10.46 1.36 4.23
N LEU A 50 9.36 2.09 4.25
CA LEU A 50 8.35 2.00 5.31
C LEU A 50 7.71 0.60 5.30
N MET A 51 7.83 -0.11 6.41
CA MET A 51 7.21 -1.41 6.62
C MET A 51 5.75 -1.22 7.02
N LEU A 52 4.85 -2.04 6.45
CA LEU A 52 3.42 -1.95 6.69
C LEU A 52 3.07 -2.07 8.19
N ASP A 53 3.77 -2.94 8.91
CA ASP A 53 3.54 -3.19 10.33
C ASP A 53 4.20 -2.16 11.26
N LYS A 54 4.86 -1.15 10.69
CA LYS A 54 5.55 -0.06 11.39
C LYS A 54 4.94 1.32 11.10
N ILE A 55 3.92 1.40 10.25
CA ILE A 55 3.26 2.66 9.90
C ILE A 55 2.66 3.30 11.15
N THR A 56 2.98 4.58 11.36
CA THR A 56 2.32 5.43 12.34
C THR A 56 1.43 6.47 11.66
N ARG A 57 0.54 7.11 12.43
CA ARG A 57 -0.28 8.23 11.93
C ARG A 57 0.57 9.39 11.43
N ALA A 58 1.73 9.64 12.07
CA ALA A 58 2.65 10.70 11.68
C ALA A 58 3.35 10.40 10.35
N ASP A 59 3.61 9.13 10.05
CA ASP A 59 4.16 8.74 8.74
C ASP A 59 3.16 9.03 7.63
N ILE A 60 1.88 8.70 7.85
CA ILE A 60 0.81 8.98 6.87
C ILE A 60 0.62 10.49 6.64
N GLN A 61 0.68 11.32 7.69
CA GLN A 61 0.54 12.77 7.55
C GLN A 61 1.64 13.43 6.71
N LYS A 62 2.81 12.79 6.61
CA LYS A 62 3.97 13.30 5.85
C LYS A 62 3.97 12.86 4.38
N LEU A 63 3.07 11.95 4.00
CA LEU A 63 2.91 11.46 2.62
C LEU A 63 1.98 12.38 1.81
#